data_AF-A0A5K7YJ81-F1
#
_entry.id   AF-A0A5K7YJ81-F1
#
_cell.length_a   1.000
_cell.length_b   1.000
_cell.length_c   1.000
_cell.angle_alpha   90.00
_cell.angle_beta   90.00
_cell.angle_gamma   90.00
#
_symmetry.space_group_name_H-M   'P 1'
#
loop_
_entity.id
_entity.type
_entity.pdbx_description
1 polymer ?
#
loop_
_entity_poly.entity_id
_entity_poly.type
_entity_poly.pdbx_seq_one_letter_code
_entity_poly.pdbx_strand_id
1 'polypeptide(L)'
;MKVEAINTADARVGDRIVLNIQTSSLLKATFLLYVFPILAMIAGAVLGQTVAGMRSMDPSGLSALFGFLFFGLAFIVIRITGRRLSKNASYKPEIIKVRGHQPLSTEALVLPGTEA
;
A
#
# COMPACT_ATOMS: atom_id res chain seq x y z
N MET A 1 -1.00 -13.40 11.04
CA MET A 1 -1.38 -12.56 9.87
C MET A 1 -1.46 -13.48 8.65
N LYS A 2 -2.50 -13.39 7.82
CA LYS A 2 -2.67 -14.20 6.59
C LYS A 2 -2.89 -13.23 5.43
N VAL A 3 -2.32 -13.53 4.26
CA VAL A 3 -2.48 -12.73 3.04
C VAL A 3 -2.82 -13.66 1.89
N GLU A 4 -3.82 -13.28 1.08
CA GLU A 4 -4.13 -14.01 -0.15
C GLU A 4 -3.11 -13.65 -1.23
N ALA A 5 -2.58 -14.66 -1.92
CA ALA A 5 -1.61 -14.49 -2.99
C ALA A 5 -2.00 -15.35 -4.20
N ILE A 6 -1.66 -14.89 -5.40
CA ILE A 6 -1.82 -15.66 -6.63
C ILE A 6 -0.68 -16.68 -6.70
N ASN A 7 -0.99 -17.96 -6.86
CA ASN A 7 0.01 -19.03 -6.93
C ASN A 7 0.38 -19.35 -8.39
N THR A 8 1.28 -18.56 -8.97
CA THR A 8 1.75 -18.79 -10.34
C THR A 8 2.90 -19.81 -10.41
N ALA A 9 3.56 -20.08 -9.29
CA ALA A 9 4.71 -21.00 -9.20
C ALA A 9 4.34 -22.43 -8.76
N ASP A 10 3.05 -22.79 -8.71
CA ASP A 10 2.53 -24.08 -8.23
C ASP A 10 3.09 -24.52 -6.86
N ALA A 11 3.28 -23.55 -5.96
CA ALA A 11 3.81 -23.79 -4.63
C ALA A 11 2.86 -24.64 -3.78
N ARG A 12 3.42 -25.56 -2.99
CA ARG A 12 2.70 -26.44 -2.08
C ARG A 12 2.96 -26.07 -0.62
N VAL A 13 2.11 -26.59 0.25
CA VAL A 13 2.28 -26.40 1.70
C VAL A 13 3.62 -26.99 2.14
N GLY A 14 4.43 -26.20 2.83
CA GLY A 14 5.79 -26.57 3.26
C GLY A 14 6.89 -25.93 2.40
N ASP A 15 6.56 -25.38 1.23
CA ASP A 15 7.53 -24.73 0.36
C ASP A 15 7.98 -23.38 0.90
N ARG A 16 9.28 -23.09 0.78
CA ARG A 16 9.79 -21.72 0.92
C ARG A 16 9.53 -20.99 -0.38
N ILE A 17 8.78 -19.91 -0.33
CA ILE A 17 8.36 -19.17 -1.51
C ILE A 17 8.95 -17.76 -1.57
N VAL A 18 9.03 -17.21 -2.78
CA VAL A 18 9.32 -15.80 -3.04
C VAL A 18 8.02 -15.12 -3.46
N LEU A 19 7.60 -14.15 -2.65
CA LEU A 19 6.42 -13.33 -2.90
C LEU A 19 6.85 -12.05 -3.62
N ASN A 20 6.25 -11.80 -4.78
CA ASN A 20 6.41 -10.56 -5.51
C ASN A 20 5.23 -9.64 -5.20
N ILE A 21 5.55 -8.37 -4.95
CA ILE A 21 4.57 -7.28 -4.84
C ILE A 21 5.10 -6.17 -5.73
N GLN A 22 4.28 -5.73 -6.69
CA GLN A 22 4.72 -4.69 -7.61
C GLN A 22 4.89 -3.36 -6.85
N THR A 23 6.15 -2.90 -6.71
CA THR A 23 6.50 -1.70 -5.92
C THR A 23 5.72 -0.46 -6.36
N SER A 24 5.53 -0.27 -7.67
CA SER A 24 4.75 0.85 -8.22
C SER A 24 3.29 0.83 -7.75
N SER A 25 2.70 -0.35 -7.61
CA SER A 25 1.32 -0.52 -7.11
C SER A 25 1.24 -0.22 -5.63
N LEU A 26 2.22 -0.68 -4.85
CA LEU A 26 2.35 -0.34 -3.44
C LEU A 26 2.46 1.18 -3.23
N LEU A 27 3.36 1.85 -3.95
CA LEU A 27 3.57 3.30 -3.85
C LEU A 27 2.32 4.10 -4.23
N LYS A 28 1.58 3.68 -5.27
CA LYS A 28 0.31 4.31 -5.62
C LYS A 28 -0.74 4.12 -4.53
N ALA A 29 -0.82 2.94 -3.93
CA ALA A 29 -1.75 2.65 -2.85
C ALA A 29 -1.43 3.48 -1.59
N THR A 30 -0.16 3.56 -1.19
CA THR A 30 0.26 4.37 -0.05
C THR A 30 0.05 5.85 -0.33
N PHE A 31 0.38 6.34 -1.54
CA PHE A 31 0.07 7.73 -1.91
C PHE A 31 -1.42 8.06 -1.75
N LEU A 32 -2.29 7.17 -2.24
CA LEU A 32 -3.74 7.37 -2.15
C LEU A 32 -4.26 7.32 -0.71
N LEU A 33 -3.66 6.51 0.16
CA LEU A 33 -4.06 6.36 1.55
C LEU A 33 -3.52 7.47 2.46
N TYR A 34 -2.33 7.99 2.18
CA TYR A 34 -1.62 8.92 3.06
C TYR A 34 -1.63 10.36 2.54
N VAL A 35 -1.32 10.57 1.26
CA VAL A 35 -1.09 11.92 0.70
C VAL A 35 -2.37 12.51 0.15
N PHE A 36 -3.13 11.73 -0.62
CA PHE A 36 -4.35 12.21 -1.28
C PHE A 36 -5.40 12.81 -0.32
N PRO A 37 -5.70 12.23 0.87
CA PRO A 37 -6.69 12.80 1.79
C PRO A 37 -6.29 14.16 2.31
N ILE A 38 -4.99 14.35 2.57
CA ILE A 38 -4.43 15.62 3.04
C ILE A 38 -4.56 16.67 1.94
N LEU A 39 -4.21 16.32 0.70
CA LEU A 39 -4.35 17.23 -0.44
C LEU A 39 -5.82 17.61 -0.69
N ALA A 40 -6.74 16.66 -0.61
CA ALA A 40 -8.17 16.93 -0.74
C ALA A 40 -8.66 17.88 0.36
N MET A 41 -8.27 17.65 1.61
CA MET A 41 -8.62 18.52 2.74
C MET A 41 -8.11 19.95 2.54
N ILE A 42 -6.84 20.11 2.13
CA ILE A 42 -6.24 21.43 1.86
C ILE A 42 -6.99 22.12 0.72
N ALA A 43 -7.28 21.42 -0.38
CA ALA A 43 -8.06 21.96 -1.49
C ALA A 43 -9.46 22.40 -1.05
N GLY A 44 -10.13 21.60 -0.21
CA GLY A 44 -11.41 21.95 0.40
C GLY A 44 -11.31 23.22 1.25
N ALA A 45 -10.30 23.33 2.10
CA ALA A 45 -10.12 24.51 2.95
C ALA A 45 -9.89 25.78 2.12
N VAL A 46 -9.03 25.73 1.09
CA VAL A 46 -8.79 26.86 0.18
C VAL A 46 -10.08 27.27 -0.55
N LEU A 47 -10.85 26.29 -1.04
CA LEU A 47 -12.15 26.56 -1.65
C LEU A 47 -13.12 27.21 -0.66
N GLY A 48 -13.21 26.68 0.56
CA GLY A 48 -14.04 27.25 1.63
C GLY A 48 -13.68 28.70 1.92
N GLN A 49 -12.39 29.03 1.97
CA GLN A 49 -11.91 30.40 2.16
C GLN A 49 -12.33 31.34 1.02
N THR A 50 -12.19 30.91 -0.24
CA THR A 50 -12.62 31.72 -1.39
C THR A 50 -14.13 31.95 -1.42
N VAL A 51 -14.92 30.93 -1.09
CA VAL A 51 -16.38 31.02 -1.01
C VAL A 51 -16.82 31.96 0.11
N ALA A 52 -16.16 31.90 1.27
CA ALA A 52 -16.43 32.80 2.38
C ALA A 52 -16.19 34.27 2.03
N GLY A 53 -15.08 34.56 1.33
CA GLY A 53 -14.76 35.91 0.86
C GLY A 53 -15.82 36.48 -0.10
N MET A 54 -16.37 35.65 -0.98
CA MET A 54 -17.44 36.06 -1.91
C MET A 54 -18.80 36.29 -1.23
N ARG A 55 -19.05 35.63 -0.09
CA ARG A 55 -20.34 35.68 0.62
C ARG A 55 -20.32 36.52 1.91
N SER A 56 -19.20 37.20 2.20
CA SER A 56 -18.97 37.94 3.45
C SER A 56 -19.28 37.12 4.72
N MET A 57 -19.00 35.82 4.67
CA MET A 57 -19.19 34.88 5.78
C MET A 57 -17.87 34.66 6.53
N ASP A 58 -17.92 34.04 7.71
CA ASP A 58 -16.72 33.69 8.46
C ASP A 58 -15.80 32.75 7.65
N PRO A 59 -14.57 33.20 7.28
CA PRO A 59 -13.63 32.39 6.53
C PRO A 59 -13.19 31.13 7.27
N SER A 60 -13.12 31.18 8.60
CA SER A 60 -12.60 30.06 9.41
C SER A 60 -13.60 28.90 9.42
N GLY A 61 -14.86 29.18 9.71
CA GLY A 61 -15.94 28.18 9.72
C GLY A 61 -16.16 27.53 8.36
N LEU A 62 -16.16 28.31 7.28
CA LEU A 62 -16.33 27.78 5.92
C LEU A 62 -15.13 26.96 5.44
N SER A 63 -13.90 27.40 5.76
CA SER A 63 -12.70 26.62 5.44
C SER A 63 -12.68 25.28 6.17
N ALA A 64 -13.03 25.26 7.46
CA ALA A 64 -13.14 24.03 8.23
C ALA A 64 -14.21 23.10 7.64
N LEU A 65 -15.42 23.63 7.36
CA LEU A 65 -16.53 22.86 6.80
C LEU A 65 -16.16 22.21 5.46
N PHE A 66 -15.60 22.97 4.52
CA PHE A 66 -15.21 22.44 3.22
C PHE A 66 -13.99 21.52 3.31
N GLY A 67 -13.05 21.79 4.20
CA GLY A 67 -11.89 20.91 4.45
C GLY A 67 -12.34 19.53 4.93
N PHE A 68 -13.21 19.46 5.94
CA PHE A 68 -13.76 18.20 6.43
C PHE A 68 -14.66 17.51 5.40
N LEU A 69 -15.43 18.27 4.62
CA LEU A 69 -16.24 17.72 3.54
C LEU A 69 -15.36 17.03 2.49
N PHE A 70 -14.31 17.69 2.02
CA PHE A 70 -13.40 17.12 1.02
C PHE A 70 -12.58 15.96 1.57
N PHE A 71 -12.20 16.01 2.85
CA PHE A 71 -11.57 14.87 3.53
C PHE A 71 -12.51 13.65 3.57
N GLY A 72 -13.79 13.86 3.90
CA GLY A 72 -14.82 12.82 3.85
C GLY A 72 -15.01 12.26 2.43
N LEU A 73 -15.06 13.13 1.41
CA LEU A 73 -15.13 12.72 0.01
C LEU A 73 -13.89 11.92 -0.41
N ALA A 74 -12.70 12.25 0.10
CA ALA A 74 -11.49 11.50 -0.18
C ALA A 74 -11.59 10.05 0.32
N PHE A 75 -12.21 9.80 1.47
CA PHE A 75 -12.48 8.42 1.92
C PHE A 75 -13.40 7.65 0.98
N ILE A 76 -14.40 8.30 0.39
CA ILE A 76 -15.28 7.68 -0.59
C ILE A 76 -14.47 7.31 -1.85
N VAL A 77 -13.63 8.22 -2.34
CA VAL A 77 -12.74 7.97 -3.48
C VAL A 77 -11.76 6.84 -3.19
N ILE A 78 -11.16 6.82 -1.99
CA ILE A 78 -10.28 5.73 -1.53
C ILE A 78 -11.04 4.40 -1.52
N ARG A 79 -12.27 4.37 -0.98
CA ARG A 79 -13.09 3.15 -0.88
C ARG A 79 -13.40 2.58 -2.26
N ILE A 80 -13.80 3.43 -3.20
CA ILE A 80 -14.14 3.03 -4.58
C ILE A 80 -12.87 2.56 -5.30
N THR A 81 -11.80 3.34 -5.23
CA THR A 81 -10.52 3.03 -5.89
C THR A 81 -9.90 1.77 -5.31
N GLY A 82 -9.94 1.58 -4.00
CA GLY A 82 -9.46 0.38 -3.31
C GLY A 82 -10.20 -0.88 -3.75
N ARG A 83 -11.54 -0.81 -3.91
CA ARG A 83 -12.35 -1.92 -4.47
C ARG A 83 -12.02 -2.22 -5.94
N ARG A 84 -11.59 -1.22 -6.71
CA ARG A 84 -11.17 -1.40 -8.10
C ARG A 84 -9.75 -1.96 -8.19
N LEU A 85 -8.83 -1.48 -7.34
CA LEU A 85 -7.46 -1.94 -7.24
C LEU A 85 -7.36 -3.38 -6.75
N SER A 86 -8.19 -3.80 -5.80
CA SER A 86 -8.19 -5.19 -5.30
C SER A 86 -8.55 -6.23 -6.37
N LYS A 87 -9.17 -5.81 -7.48
CA LYS A 87 -9.46 -6.65 -8.65
C LYS A 87 -8.26 -6.77 -9.61
N ASN A 88 -7.29 -5.86 -9.53
CA ASN A 88 -6.10 -5.90 -10.37
C ASN A 88 -5.05 -6.85 -9.78
N ALA A 89 -4.60 -7.81 -10.58
CA ALA A 89 -3.59 -8.80 -10.17
C ALA A 89 -2.30 -8.16 -9.66
N SER A 90 -1.89 -7.01 -10.22
CA SER A 90 -0.69 -6.25 -9.80
C SER A 90 -0.75 -5.68 -8.37
N TYR A 91 -1.95 -5.57 -7.79
CA TYR A 91 -2.15 -5.17 -6.39
C TYR A 91 -2.34 -6.35 -5.45
N LYS A 92 -2.29 -7.58 -5.98
CA LYS A 92 -2.27 -8.81 -5.19
C LYS A 92 -0.84 -9.33 -5.10
N PRO A 93 -0.42 -9.83 -3.94
CA PRO A 93 0.83 -10.55 -3.84
C PRO A 93 0.83 -11.78 -4.76
N GLU A 94 1.95 -12.05 -5.42
CA GLU A 94 2.07 -13.17 -6.35
C GLU A 94 3.24 -14.05 -5.95
N ILE A 95 3.02 -15.37 -5.89
CA ILE A 95 4.08 -16.34 -5.68
C ILE A 95 4.75 -16.60 -7.02
N ILE A 96 5.94 -16.05 -7.18
CA ILE A 96 6.69 -16.13 -8.46
C ILE A 96 7.71 -17.27 -8.48
N LYS A 97 8.10 -17.81 -7.32
CA LYS A 97 9.13 -18.85 -7.24
C LYS A 97 9.05 -19.65 -5.95
N VAL A 98 9.30 -20.96 -6.04
CA VAL A 98 9.63 -21.82 -4.90
C VAL A 98 11.15 -21.89 -4.77
N ARG A 99 11.71 -21.57 -3.60
CA ARG A 99 13.13 -21.77 -3.29
C ARG A 99 13.37 -23.25 -2.99
N GLY A 100 14.05 -23.92 -3.92
CA GLY A 100 14.67 -25.22 -3.67
C GLY A 100 15.72 -25.12 -2.57
N HIS A 101 15.86 -26.21 -1.82
CA HIS A 101 16.79 -26.43 -0.71
C HIS A 101 18.15 -25.75 -0.99
N GLN A 102 18.51 -24.76 -0.17
CA GLN A 102 19.91 -24.32 -0.09
C GLN A 102 20.65 -25.48 0.58
N PRO A 103 21.56 -26.21 -0.08
CA PRO A 103 22.37 -27.17 0.64
C PRO A 103 23.13 -26.38 1.69
N LEU A 104 22.98 -26.78 2.95
CA LEU A 104 23.78 -26.26 4.05
C LEU A 104 25.23 -26.31 3.59
N SER A 105 25.88 -25.15 3.53
CA SER A 105 27.28 -25.00 3.18
C SER A 105 28.09 -26.06 3.91
N THR A 106 28.63 -27.01 3.14
CA THR A 106 29.55 -28.07 3.60
C THR A 106 30.79 -27.49 4.31
N GLU A 107 31.01 -26.18 4.19
CA GLU A 107 32.04 -25.40 4.88
C GLU A 107 31.93 -25.37 6.41
N ALA A 108 30.76 -25.67 6.99
CA ALA A 108 30.60 -25.72 8.45
C ALA A 108 30.94 -27.10 9.08
N LEU A 109 31.28 -28.11 8.26
CA LEU A 109 31.59 -29.47 8.72
C LEU A 109 33.10 -29.81 8.72
N VAL A 110 33.97 -28.88 8.30
CA VAL A 110 35.42 -29.03 8.49
C VAL A 110 35.76 -28.57 9.91
N LEU A 111 35.69 -29.52 10.85
CA LEU A 111 36.19 -29.33 12.21
C LEU A 111 37.70 -29.01 12.16
N PRO A 112 38.18 -27.97 12.87
CA PRO A 112 39.61 -27.76 13.05
C PRO A 112 40.10 -28.79 14.08
N GLY A 113 40.69 -29.91 13.62
CA GLY A 113 41.14 -30.93 14.55
C GLY A 113 41.80 -32.18 13.99
N THR A 114 42.13 -32.24 12.70
CA THR A 114 42.92 -33.35 12.15
C THR A 114 44.05 -32.83 11.28
N GLU A 115 45.11 -32.35 11.93
CA GLU A 115 46.47 -32.53 11.42
C GLU A 115 47.27 -33.14 12.59
N ALA A 116 47.78 -34.34 12.34
CA ALA A 116 48.65 -35.11 13.22
C ALA A 116 50.11 -34.82 12.87
#